data_AF-A0A286NV05-F1
#
_entry.id   AF-A0A286NV05-F1
#
_cell.length_a   1.000
_cell.length_b   1.000
_cell.length_c   1.000
_cell.angle_alpha   90.00
_cell.angle_beta   90.00
_cell.angle_gamma   90.00
#
_symmetry.space_group_name_H-M   'P 1'
#
loop_
_entity.id
_entity.type
_entity.pdbx_description
1 polymer ?
#
loop_
_entity_poly.entity_id
_entity_poly.type
_entity_poly.pdbx_seq_one_letter_code
_entity_poly.pdbx_strand_id
1 'polypeptide(L)'
;MRTKIALSAAVASMLFAVPVFAAPETPSNTQAPYDGHGGKHHRKHKGMERRLHRAVEDGRLTQAQADQFLAEAQQLREEMRAQRQAGGCQLNPEQKQQFKQRKQALREKVRTALMASRPR
;
A
#
# COMPACT_ATOMS: atom_id res chain seq x y z
N MET A 1 -41.92 -14.02 -44.71
CA MET A 1 -42.05 -12.79 -45.53
C MET A 1 -42.22 -11.57 -44.62
N ARG A 2 -41.44 -10.53 -44.89
CA ARG A 2 -41.72 -9.08 -44.73
C ARG A 2 -41.99 -8.49 -43.33
N THR A 3 -40.90 -7.97 -42.76
CA THR A 3 -40.71 -6.74 -41.94
C THR A 3 -41.93 -5.85 -41.61
N LYS A 4 -41.96 -5.34 -40.36
CA LYS A 4 -42.08 -3.89 -40.09
C LYS A 4 -41.23 -3.50 -38.87
N ILE A 5 -40.17 -2.76 -39.17
CA ILE A 5 -39.34 -2.01 -38.23
C ILE A 5 -40.11 -0.73 -37.92
N ALA A 6 -40.39 -0.46 -36.65
CA ALA A 6 -40.81 0.86 -36.21
C ALA A 6 -39.60 1.54 -35.54
N LEU A 7 -39.01 2.49 -36.26
CA LEU A 7 -38.14 3.51 -35.69
C LEU A 7 -38.96 4.33 -34.68
N SER A 8 -38.51 4.40 -33.44
CA SER A 8 -38.79 5.54 -32.58
C SER A 8 -37.48 6.01 -31.97
N ALA A 9 -36.96 7.08 -32.55
CA ALA A 9 -35.88 7.87 -32.00
C ALA A 9 -36.41 8.62 -30.78
N ALA A 10 -35.89 8.28 -29.60
CA ALA A 10 -35.95 9.14 -28.43
C ALA A 10 -34.55 9.20 -27.83
N VAL A 11 -33.74 10.12 -28.36
CA VAL A 11 -32.55 10.61 -27.69
C VAL A 11 -33.04 11.42 -26.49
N ALA A 12 -33.23 10.76 -25.37
CA ALA A 12 -33.39 11.43 -24.08
C ALA A 12 -32.01 11.42 -23.42
N SER A 13 -31.26 12.49 -23.66
CA SER A 13 -30.06 12.86 -22.91
C SER A 13 -30.42 12.96 -21.43
N MET A 14 -30.34 11.84 -20.71
CA MET A 14 -30.38 11.87 -19.26
C MET A 14 -29.09 12.52 -18.79
N LEU A 15 -29.28 13.75 -18.33
CA LEU A 15 -28.33 14.54 -17.58
C LEU A 15 -27.56 13.63 -16.62
N PHE A 16 -26.23 13.66 -16.75
CA PHE A 16 -25.30 13.06 -15.81
C PHE A 16 -25.59 13.61 -14.41
N ALA A 17 -26.38 12.87 -13.62
CA ALA A 17 -26.38 13.00 -12.18
C ALA A 17 -25.05 12.42 -11.71
N VAL A 18 -24.02 13.27 -11.63
CA VAL A 18 -22.78 12.93 -10.95
C VAL A 18 -23.18 12.65 -9.50
N PRO A 19 -23.02 11.43 -8.97
CA PRO A 19 -23.07 11.28 -7.53
C PRO A 19 -21.91 12.11 -7.01
N VAL A 20 -22.23 13.24 -6.35
CA VAL A 20 -21.32 13.87 -5.40
C VAL A 20 -21.00 12.77 -4.42
N PHE A 21 -19.84 12.16 -4.63
CA PHE A 21 -19.21 11.31 -3.65
C PHE A 21 -19.07 12.20 -2.43
N ALA A 22 -19.84 11.88 -1.39
CA ALA A 22 -19.69 12.46 -0.08
C ALA A 22 -18.19 12.55 0.21
N ALA A 23 -17.73 13.76 0.47
CA ALA A 23 -16.36 14.02 0.88
C ALA A 23 -16.04 13.01 1.99
N PRO A 24 -14.92 12.26 1.90
CA PRO A 24 -14.46 11.57 3.08
C PRO A 24 -14.25 12.65 4.13
N GLU A 25 -15.05 12.57 5.19
CA GLU A 25 -14.84 13.22 6.48
C GLU A 25 -13.32 13.29 6.69
N THR A 26 -12.72 14.46 6.49
CA THR A 26 -11.31 14.65 6.82
C THR A 26 -11.23 14.40 8.31
N PRO A 27 -10.56 13.34 8.80
CA PRO A 27 -10.32 13.24 10.22
C PRO A 27 -9.50 14.49 10.56
N SER A 28 -10.11 15.35 11.38
CA SER A 28 -9.50 16.53 11.97
C SER A 28 -8.09 16.16 12.41
N ASN A 29 -7.12 16.64 11.63
CA ASN A 29 -5.71 16.43 11.85
C ASN A 29 -5.28 17.32 13.02
N THR A 30 -5.70 16.95 14.23
CA THR A 30 -5.06 17.42 15.46
C THR A 30 -3.82 16.55 15.61
N GLN A 31 -2.74 16.96 14.94
CA GLN A 31 -1.39 16.49 15.24
C GLN A 31 -1.06 16.91 16.69
N ALA A 32 -1.42 16.06 17.64
CA ALA A 32 -0.75 16.07 18.93
C ALA A 32 0.73 15.78 18.67
N PRO A 33 1.66 16.62 19.15
CA PRO A 33 3.08 16.31 19.05
C PRO A 33 3.31 15.05 19.88
N TYR A 34 3.68 13.96 19.22
CA TYR A 34 4.14 12.77 19.91
C TYR A 34 5.51 13.12 20.49
N ASP A 35 5.59 13.30 21.81
CA ASP A 35 6.87 13.35 22.52
C ASP A 35 7.41 11.92 22.65
N GLY A 36 7.95 11.43 21.53
CA GLY A 36 8.61 10.15 21.47
C GLY A 36 9.99 10.26 22.09
N HIS A 37 10.15 9.76 23.33
CA HIS A 37 11.44 9.56 24.00
C HIS A 37 12.53 9.11 23.01
N GLY A 38 13.45 10.04 22.74
CA GLY A 38 14.53 9.93 21.76
C GLY A 38 15.57 8.89 22.13
N GLY A 39 15.33 7.65 21.75
CA GLY A 39 16.38 6.62 21.66
C GLY A 39 17.15 6.79 20.35
N LYS A 40 18.40 7.27 20.44
CA LYS A 40 19.37 7.47 19.35
C LYS A 40 19.54 6.23 18.44
N HIS A 41 18.66 6.03 17.46
CA HIS A 41 18.82 5.04 16.38
C HIS A 41 18.39 5.59 15.00
N HIS A 42 18.59 6.88 14.75
CA HIS A 42 18.29 7.53 13.46
C HIS A 42 19.34 7.21 12.39
N ARG A 43 19.43 5.98 11.85
CA ARG A 43 20.18 5.76 10.59
C ARG A 43 19.88 4.51 9.75
N LYS A 44 18.88 3.67 10.07
CA LYS A 44 18.66 2.39 9.32
C LYS A 44 17.30 2.23 8.61
N HIS A 45 16.52 3.28 8.39
CA HIS A 45 15.19 3.16 7.79
C HIS A 45 15.15 2.95 6.26
N LYS A 46 16.23 3.27 5.52
CA LYS A 46 16.31 3.02 4.06
C LYS A 46 16.93 1.66 3.67
N GLY A 47 17.06 0.73 4.64
CA GLY A 47 17.77 -0.52 4.42
C GLY A 47 17.10 -1.49 3.44
N MET A 48 15.77 -1.48 3.31
CA MET A 48 15.05 -2.41 2.43
C MET A 48 15.03 -1.92 0.98
N GLU A 49 14.66 -0.67 0.76
CA GLU A 49 14.64 -0.02 -0.56
C GLU A 49 16.00 -0.09 -1.25
N ARG A 50 17.07 0.28 -0.54
CA ARG A 50 18.43 0.17 -1.07
C ARG A 50 18.82 -1.27 -1.44
N ARG A 51 18.30 -2.28 -0.72
CA ARG A 51 18.59 -3.69 -1.03
C ARG A 51 17.81 -4.18 -2.25
N LEU A 52 16.58 -3.71 -2.43
CA LEU A 52 15.78 -4.01 -3.61
C LEU A 52 16.37 -3.33 -4.85
N HIS A 53 16.71 -2.03 -4.75
CA HIS A 53 17.34 -1.29 -5.85
C HIS A 53 18.66 -1.94 -6.28
N ARG A 54 19.53 -2.28 -5.32
CA ARG A 54 20.77 -2.99 -5.62
C ARG A 54 20.52 -4.37 -6.26
N ALA A 55 19.47 -5.07 -5.87
CA ALA A 55 19.13 -6.34 -6.49
C ALA A 55 18.60 -6.17 -7.93
N VAL A 56 17.97 -5.04 -8.25
CA VAL A 56 17.61 -4.69 -9.63
C VAL A 56 18.86 -4.37 -10.45
N GLU A 57 19.77 -3.57 -9.91
CA GLU A 57 21.08 -3.27 -10.53
C GLU A 57 21.91 -4.55 -10.78
N ASP A 58 21.91 -5.46 -9.81
CA ASP A 58 22.59 -6.76 -9.91
C ASP A 58 21.88 -7.74 -10.89
N GLY A 59 20.77 -7.33 -11.53
CA GLY A 59 19.96 -8.17 -12.43
C GLY A 59 19.22 -9.33 -11.73
N ARG A 60 19.18 -9.31 -10.40
CA ARG A 60 18.56 -10.34 -9.54
C ARG A 60 17.07 -10.14 -9.30
N LEU A 61 16.55 -8.96 -9.55
CA LEU A 61 15.15 -8.62 -9.42
C LEU A 61 14.76 -7.76 -10.61
N THR A 62 13.53 -7.91 -11.11
CA THR A 62 13.01 -6.97 -12.09
C THR A 62 12.59 -5.68 -11.37
N GLN A 63 12.63 -4.55 -12.08
CA GLN A 63 12.19 -3.28 -11.54
C GLN A 63 10.73 -3.35 -11.04
N ALA A 64 9.85 -3.98 -11.82
CA ALA A 64 8.47 -4.23 -11.44
C ALA A 64 8.32 -5.04 -10.14
N GLN A 65 9.14 -6.06 -9.91
CA GLN A 65 9.11 -6.83 -8.66
C GLN A 65 9.59 -6.00 -7.46
N ALA A 66 10.65 -5.21 -7.65
CA ALA A 66 11.13 -4.31 -6.60
C ALA A 66 10.07 -3.26 -6.22
N ASP A 67 9.40 -2.67 -7.21
CA ASP A 67 8.33 -1.68 -7.00
C ASP A 67 7.13 -2.28 -6.27
N GLN A 68 6.72 -3.52 -6.61
CA GLN A 68 5.67 -4.23 -5.89
C GLN A 68 6.03 -4.45 -4.41
N PHE A 69 7.25 -4.89 -4.11
CA PHE A 69 7.69 -5.07 -2.73
C PHE A 69 7.79 -3.77 -1.95
N LEU A 70 8.15 -2.67 -2.63
CA LEU A 70 8.15 -1.34 -2.03
C LEU A 70 6.74 -0.86 -1.71
N ALA A 71 5.80 -1.03 -2.63
CA ALA A 71 4.40 -0.67 -2.42
C ALA A 71 3.79 -1.46 -1.25
N GLU A 72 3.96 -2.78 -1.20
CA GLU A 72 3.48 -3.61 -0.07
C GLU A 72 4.12 -3.16 1.27
N ALA A 73 5.40 -2.82 1.27
CA ALA A 73 6.10 -2.35 2.48
C ALA A 73 5.59 -0.97 2.95
N GLN A 74 5.25 -0.07 2.03
CA GLN A 74 4.69 1.24 2.32
C GLN A 74 3.28 1.11 2.89
N GLN A 75 2.41 0.34 2.23
CA GLN A 75 1.05 0.04 2.71
C GLN A 75 1.07 -0.52 4.13
N LEU A 76 1.92 -1.51 4.42
CA LEU A 76 2.01 -2.09 5.76
C LEU A 76 2.47 -1.05 6.82
N ARG A 77 3.31 -0.09 6.42
CA ARG A 77 3.79 0.98 7.31
C ARG A 77 2.70 2.01 7.56
N GLU A 78 1.93 2.35 6.54
CA GLU A 78 0.79 3.27 6.62
C GLU A 78 -0.33 2.67 7.46
N GLU A 79 -0.71 1.41 7.23
CA GLU A 79 -1.68 0.69 8.06
C GLU A 79 -1.26 0.67 9.53
N MET A 80 0.00 0.36 9.82
CA MET A 80 0.53 0.37 11.19
C MET A 80 0.55 1.80 11.78
N ARG A 81 0.77 2.83 10.95
CA ARG A 81 0.71 4.23 11.39
C ARG A 81 -0.72 4.64 11.71
N ALA A 82 -1.68 4.31 10.84
CA ALA A 82 -3.10 4.57 11.03
C ALA A 82 -3.62 3.88 12.29
N GLN A 83 -3.26 2.61 12.51
CA GLN A 83 -3.66 1.90 13.73
C GLN A 83 -3.03 2.49 14.99
N ARG A 84 -1.77 2.94 14.94
CA ARG A 84 -1.16 3.68 16.05
C ARG A 84 -1.87 5.00 16.31
N GLN A 85 -2.23 5.74 15.27
CA GLN A 85 -2.93 7.01 15.42
C GLN A 85 -4.33 6.80 16.01
N ALA A 86 -5.06 5.79 15.54
CA ALA A 86 -6.38 5.41 16.06
C ALA A 86 -6.32 4.91 17.52
N GLY A 87 -5.25 4.20 17.90
CA GLY A 87 -5.03 3.67 19.25
C GLY A 87 -4.24 4.56 20.20
N GLY A 88 -4.07 5.86 19.92
CA GLY A 88 -3.36 6.78 20.82
C GLY A 88 -1.86 6.43 21.00
N CYS A 89 -1.19 6.08 19.90
CA CYS A 89 0.17 5.55 19.82
C CYS A 89 0.38 4.13 20.37
N GLN A 90 -0.67 3.46 20.86
CA GLN A 90 -0.61 2.07 21.32
C GLN A 90 -1.18 1.13 20.25
N LEU A 91 -0.41 0.10 19.91
CA LEU A 91 -0.87 -1.03 19.10
C LEU A 91 -1.26 -2.16 20.04
N ASN A 92 -2.46 -2.73 19.84
CA ASN A 92 -2.85 -3.94 20.54
C ASN A 92 -1.80 -5.05 20.28
N PRO A 93 -1.41 -5.86 21.29
CA PRO A 93 -0.48 -6.98 21.10
C PRO A 93 -0.84 -7.89 19.92
N GLU A 94 -2.12 -8.18 19.69
CA GLU A 94 -2.55 -9.03 18.57
C GLU A 94 -2.29 -8.37 17.21
N GLN A 95 -2.66 -7.09 17.06
CA GLN A 95 -2.38 -6.30 15.86
C GLN A 95 -0.88 -6.23 15.58
N LYS A 96 -0.08 -6.00 16.62
CA LYS A 96 1.38 -5.98 16.53
C LYS A 96 1.93 -7.32 16.04
N GLN A 97 1.34 -8.43 16.48
CA GLN A 97 1.73 -9.78 16.06
C GLN A 97 1.36 -10.05 14.60
N GLN A 98 0.15 -9.65 14.17
CA GLN A 98 -0.28 -9.74 12.77
C GLN A 98 0.63 -8.93 11.84
N PHE A 99 0.96 -7.69 12.19
CA PHE A 99 1.90 -6.87 11.41
C PHE A 99 3.29 -7.49 11.34
N LYS A 100 3.76 -8.09 12.45
CA LYS A 100 5.05 -8.77 12.49
C LYS A 100 5.06 -9.98 11.53
N GLN A 101 3.99 -10.78 11.53
CA GLN A 101 3.85 -11.92 10.62
C GLN A 101 3.78 -11.47 9.16
N ARG A 102 2.95 -10.46 8.83
CA ARG A 102 2.86 -9.90 7.46
C ARG A 102 4.21 -9.38 6.97
N LYS A 103 4.96 -8.70 7.85
CA LYS A 103 6.31 -8.20 7.53
C LYS A 103 7.32 -9.33 7.34
N GLN A 104 7.20 -10.42 8.08
CA GLN A 104 8.04 -11.61 7.90
C GLN A 104 7.73 -12.28 6.56
N ALA A 105 6.45 -12.50 6.25
CA ALA A 105 6.02 -13.07 4.97
C ALA A 105 6.53 -12.24 3.78
N LEU A 106 6.43 -10.90 3.83
CA LEU A 106 6.99 -10.02 2.80
C LEU A 106 8.52 -10.21 2.66
N ARG A 107 9.25 -10.27 3.78
CA ARG A 107 10.71 -10.49 3.76
C ARG A 107 11.07 -11.84 3.16
N GLU A 108 10.28 -12.87 3.42
CA GLU A 108 10.47 -14.20 2.85
C GLU A 108 10.20 -14.20 1.35
N LYS A 109 9.11 -13.58 0.88
CA LYS A 109 8.85 -13.39 -0.56
C LYS A 109 10.00 -12.68 -1.27
N VAL A 110 10.52 -11.60 -0.69
CA VAL A 110 11.69 -10.90 -1.23
C VAL A 110 12.91 -11.82 -1.25
N ARG A 111 13.12 -12.59 -0.17
CA ARG A 111 14.25 -13.52 -0.08
C ARG A 111 14.14 -14.66 -1.09
N THR A 112 12.96 -15.24 -1.28
CA THR A 112 12.74 -16.33 -2.24
C THR A 112 12.94 -15.82 -3.66
N ALA A 113 12.41 -14.63 -4.01
CA ALA A 113 12.68 -13.99 -5.30
C ALA A 113 14.19 -13.77 -5.52
N LEU A 114 14.90 -13.28 -4.51
CA LEU A 114 16.35 -13.10 -4.54
C LEU A 114 17.16 -14.39 -4.62
N MET A 115 16.65 -15.50 -4.07
CA MET A 115 17.31 -16.81 -4.15
C MET A 115 17.04 -17.48 -5.49
N ALA A 116 15.81 -17.36 -6.02
CA ALA A 116 15.42 -17.89 -7.31
C ALA A 116 16.22 -17.26 -8.47
N SER A 117 16.64 -16.00 -8.32
CA SER A 117 17.45 -15.30 -9.31
C SER A 117 18.96 -15.52 -9.18
N ARG A 118 19.43 -16.36 -8.25
CA ARG A 118 20.85 -16.73 -8.18
C ARG A 118 21.19 -17.70 -9.32
N PRO A 119 22.18 -17.39 -10.18
CA PRO A 119 22.72 -18.39 -11.09
C PRO A 119 23.31 -19.53 -10.25
N ARG A 120 23.00 -20.77 -10.64
CA ARG A 120 23.56 -21.99 -10.03
C ARG A 120 25.01 -22.17 -10.44
#